data_AF-A0A7Y7D199-F1
#
_entry.id   AF-A0A7Y7D199-F1
#
_cell.length_a   1.000
_cell.length_b   1.000
_cell.length_c   1.000
_cell.angle_alpha   90.00
_cell.angle_beta   90.00
_cell.angle_gamma   90.00
#
_symmetry.space_group_name_H-M   'P 1'
#
loop_
_entity.id
_entity.type
_entity.pdbx_description
1 polymer ?
#
loop_
_entity_poly.entity_id
_entity_poly.type
_entity_poly.pdbx_seq_one_letter_code
_entity_poly.pdbx_strand_id
1 'polypeptide(L)'
;FLPAAISYIALVYIVHLEAVKRNMPTLGNHVVSMGRTIGGMALFFAGFAALCYGVQYPVKWIVAAMPGASGLTLSALVVVAYIALLWLASGVDDLVPDDPNAKEVELPVVAEIYKAGLHYLLPIIVLVYFLMIEQKSPGLSAFWATALLFVILLTQKPLKAIFRGQSDMANAFVEGVHDLWNGLIDGARNMIGIALATATAGVIVGTVTLTGVGQVMADLVEFVSGGNLILMLVMVGLLSLVLGMGLPTTANYIVVSSLMAGVVVELGAQSGLIVPLIAVHLFVFYFGIMADVTPPVGLASFAAAAVSGGDAIRTGFTAFFYSLRTVALPFVFIFNTDLLLIDVNWMQGILVAISATIAILVFTAGTMGYFVSRNRIYESILLIFAAFALFRPDFFMDRVMPPYAQVPPAQLAQALSDAEPGAELRVTVEGPDFDTSEIKSTTMIMTADGTDGQAAVDAYGLLLLEEDGAVKLEEPMFGTPAAPNLESFDFYADAPVQIIAIQAPASQLPKELMFLPALLLVALVALMQRGRAREEEGVTA
;
A
#
# COMPACT_ATOMS: atom_id res chain seq x y z
N PHE A 1 -2.56 -5.11 -1.19
CA PHE A 1 -1.99 -5.82 -2.37
C PHE A 1 -2.18 -5.03 -3.66
N LEU A 2 -3.40 -4.56 -3.97
CA LEU A 2 -3.71 -3.83 -5.22
C LEU A 2 -2.80 -2.61 -5.51
N PRO A 3 -2.55 -1.68 -4.55
CA PRO A 3 -1.59 -0.58 -4.72
C PRO A 3 -0.20 -0.98 -5.22
N ALA A 4 0.34 -2.06 -4.67
CA ALA A 4 1.65 -2.56 -5.05
C ALA A 4 1.62 -3.11 -6.48
N ALA A 5 0.59 -3.88 -6.83
CA ALA A 5 0.43 -4.46 -8.16
C ALA A 5 0.34 -3.38 -9.25
N ILE A 6 -0.50 -2.35 -9.06
CA ILE A 6 -0.62 -1.24 -10.02
C ILE A 6 0.70 -0.44 -10.12
N SER A 7 1.43 -0.29 -9.01
CA SER A 7 2.75 0.33 -9.02
C SER A 7 3.79 -0.51 -9.78
N TYR A 8 3.77 -1.84 -9.69
CA TYR A 8 4.64 -2.68 -10.52
C TYR A 8 4.29 -2.61 -12.00
N ILE A 9 3.00 -2.66 -12.35
CA ILE A 9 2.53 -2.56 -13.74
C ILE A 9 3.01 -1.27 -14.39
N ALA A 10 2.82 -0.13 -13.72
CA ALA A 10 3.27 1.14 -14.28
C ALA A 10 4.81 1.30 -14.25
N LEU A 11 5.57 0.53 -13.45
CA LEU A 11 7.05 0.50 -13.56
C LEU A 11 7.47 -0.06 -14.91
N VAL A 12 6.90 -1.22 -15.27
CA VAL A 12 7.15 -1.87 -16.55
C VAL A 12 6.71 -0.97 -17.70
N TYR A 13 5.61 -0.25 -17.53
CA TYR A 13 5.15 0.73 -18.52
C TYR A 13 6.12 1.90 -18.69
N ILE A 14 6.74 2.43 -17.63
CA ILE A 14 7.78 3.48 -17.75
C ILE A 14 8.95 2.98 -18.60
N VAL A 15 9.44 1.76 -18.32
CA VAL A 15 10.55 1.16 -19.07
C VAL A 15 10.17 1.04 -20.55
N HIS A 16 8.94 0.60 -20.83
CA HIS A 16 8.41 0.55 -22.20
C HIS A 16 8.36 1.94 -22.86
N LEU A 17 7.80 2.94 -22.18
CA LEU A 17 7.69 4.31 -22.71
C LEU A 17 9.06 4.92 -23.00
N GLU A 18 10.05 4.77 -22.12
CA GLU A 18 11.41 5.28 -22.36
C GLU A 18 12.11 4.52 -23.50
N ALA A 19 11.90 3.20 -23.60
CA ALA A 19 12.45 2.41 -24.71
C ALA A 19 11.89 2.86 -26.06
N VAL A 20 10.57 3.06 -26.17
CA VAL A 20 9.91 3.56 -27.38
C VAL A 20 10.34 4.99 -27.70
N LYS A 21 10.33 5.88 -26.71
CA LYS A 21 10.72 7.30 -26.86
C LYS A 21 12.16 7.50 -27.33
N ARG A 22 13.07 6.58 -26.98
CA ARG A 22 14.48 6.57 -27.38
C ARG A 22 14.78 5.65 -28.56
N ASN A 23 13.77 4.99 -29.12
CA ASN A 23 13.91 4.00 -30.20
C ASN A 23 15.02 2.97 -29.90
N MET A 24 15.00 2.41 -28.69
CA MET A 24 16.04 1.48 -28.24
C MET A 24 15.93 0.15 -29.01
N PRO A 25 17.04 -0.39 -29.55
CA PRO A 25 17.03 -1.65 -30.25
C PRO A 25 16.69 -2.80 -29.28
N THR A 26 15.96 -3.80 -29.76
CA THR A 26 15.70 -5.02 -28.99
C THR A 26 16.97 -5.85 -28.90
N LEU A 27 17.29 -6.31 -27.68
CA LEU A 27 18.36 -7.29 -27.47
C LEU A 27 17.88 -8.68 -27.89
N GLY A 28 18.62 -9.33 -28.79
CA GLY A 28 18.33 -10.67 -29.30
C GLY A 28 17.31 -10.74 -30.44
N ASN A 29 17.13 -11.94 -31.00
CA ASN A 29 16.26 -12.21 -32.15
C ASN A 29 14.79 -12.49 -31.77
N HIS A 30 14.39 -12.22 -30.52
CA HIS A 30 13.06 -12.55 -30.03
C HIS A 30 12.14 -11.34 -30.03
N VAL A 31 11.18 -11.32 -30.96
CA VAL A 31 10.09 -10.34 -30.95
C VAL A 31 9.10 -10.77 -29.87
N VAL A 32 9.21 -10.17 -28.68
CA VAL A 32 8.26 -10.41 -27.59
C VAL A 32 7.08 -9.46 -27.77
N SER A 33 5.89 -10.02 -28.03
CA SER A 33 4.66 -9.21 -28.07
C SER A 33 4.41 -8.60 -26.69
N MET A 34 4.23 -7.27 -26.64
CA MET A 34 3.93 -6.54 -25.40
C MET A 34 2.72 -7.13 -24.66
N GLY A 35 1.67 -7.51 -25.39
CA GLY A 35 0.50 -8.15 -24.80
C GLY A 35 0.81 -9.51 -24.15
N ARG A 36 1.75 -10.27 -24.74
CA ARG A 36 2.20 -11.56 -24.20
C ARG A 36 3.06 -11.37 -22.94
N THR A 37 3.89 -10.33 -22.89
CA THR A 37 4.72 -10.02 -21.71
C THR A 37 3.86 -9.53 -20.54
N ILE A 38 2.99 -8.54 -20.79
CA ILE A 38 2.09 -8.00 -19.76
C ILE A 38 1.11 -9.09 -19.30
N GLY A 39 0.51 -9.83 -20.24
CA GLY A 39 -0.38 -10.95 -19.93
C GLY A 39 0.32 -12.08 -19.18
N GLY A 40 1.56 -12.41 -19.56
CA GLY A 40 2.38 -13.41 -18.87
C GLY A 40 2.73 -13.01 -17.45
N MET A 41 3.13 -11.75 -17.22
CA MET A 41 3.42 -11.24 -15.88
C MET A 41 2.15 -11.19 -15.01
N ALA A 42 1.02 -10.73 -15.57
CA ALA A 42 -0.26 -10.73 -14.87
C ALA A 42 -0.71 -12.16 -14.51
N LEU A 43 -0.57 -13.11 -15.44
CA LEU A 43 -0.87 -14.52 -15.21
C LEU A 43 0.03 -15.13 -14.13
N PHE A 44 1.31 -14.77 -14.11
CA PHE A 44 2.23 -15.22 -13.06
C PHE A 44 1.80 -14.72 -11.69
N PHE A 45 1.54 -13.41 -11.52
CA PHE A 45 1.08 -12.86 -10.25
C PHE A 45 -0.27 -13.42 -9.83
N ALA A 46 -1.23 -13.54 -10.76
CA ALA A 46 -2.53 -14.13 -10.50
C ALA A 46 -2.41 -15.61 -10.12
N GLY A 47 -1.58 -16.37 -10.83
CA GLY A 47 -1.30 -17.79 -10.55
C GLY A 47 -0.61 -17.98 -9.21
N PHE A 48 0.34 -17.13 -8.86
CA PHE A 48 1.01 -17.15 -7.56
C PHE A 48 0.05 -16.79 -6.41
N ALA A 49 -0.79 -15.76 -6.59
CA ALA A 49 -1.82 -15.41 -5.61
C ALA A 49 -2.85 -16.53 -5.45
N ALA A 50 -3.29 -17.13 -6.57
CA ALA A 50 -4.20 -18.28 -6.57
C ALA A 50 -3.57 -19.51 -5.91
N LEU A 51 -2.27 -19.73 -6.08
CA LEU A 51 -1.53 -20.79 -5.40
C LEU A 51 -1.53 -20.55 -3.88
N CYS A 52 -1.10 -19.37 -3.43
CA CYS A 52 -1.05 -19.01 -2.01
C CYS A 52 -2.43 -19.09 -1.34
N TYR A 53 -3.47 -18.55 -1.99
CA TYR A 53 -4.84 -18.59 -1.47
C TYR A 53 -5.47 -19.98 -1.57
N GLY A 54 -5.20 -20.69 -2.67
CA GLY A 54 -5.77 -22.00 -2.98
C GLY A 54 -5.32 -23.10 -2.02
N VAL A 55 -4.12 -22.97 -1.42
CA VAL A 55 -3.61 -23.88 -0.38
C VAL A 55 -4.58 -24.03 0.80
N GLN A 56 -5.43 -23.04 1.09
CA GLN A 56 -6.39 -23.16 2.18
C GLN A 56 -7.41 -24.28 2.01
N TYR A 57 -7.82 -24.60 0.78
CA TYR A 57 -8.88 -25.58 0.53
C TYR A 57 -8.46 -27.01 0.88
N PRO A 58 -7.33 -27.55 0.38
CA PRO A 58 -6.85 -28.85 0.81
C PRO A 58 -6.51 -28.85 2.31
N VAL A 59 -6.01 -27.74 2.86
CA VAL A 59 -5.72 -27.65 4.29
C VAL A 59 -6.99 -27.78 5.13
N LYS A 60 -8.02 -26.97 4.84
CA LYS A 60 -9.33 -27.04 5.51
C LYS A 60 -9.96 -28.43 5.41
N TRP A 61 -9.84 -29.07 4.24
CA TRP A 61 -10.32 -30.44 4.05
C TRP A 61 -9.58 -31.45 4.92
N ILE A 62 -8.24 -31.38 5.01
CA ILE A 62 -7.43 -32.26 5.87
C ILE A 62 -7.76 -32.03 7.36
N VAL A 63 -7.90 -30.77 7.77
CA VAL A 63 -8.27 -30.41 9.14
C VAL A 63 -9.65 -30.95 9.50
N ALA A 64 -10.62 -30.86 8.58
CA ALA A 64 -11.96 -31.40 8.78
C ALA A 64 -11.98 -32.95 8.80
N ALA A 65 -11.20 -33.60 7.94
CA ALA A 65 -11.15 -35.06 7.84
C ALA A 65 -10.41 -35.70 9.04
N MET A 66 -9.37 -35.04 9.57
CA MET A 66 -8.50 -35.58 10.62
C MET A 66 -8.08 -34.52 11.65
N PRO A 67 -8.99 -34.04 12.52
CA PRO A 67 -8.71 -32.92 13.43
C PRO A 67 -7.49 -33.15 14.34
N GLY A 68 -7.34 -34.36 14.89
CA GLY A 68 -6.25 -34.71 15.82
C GLY A 68 -4.89 -35.02 15.17
N ALA A 69 -4.84 -35.26 13.86
CA ALA A 69 -3.60 -35.59 13.12
C ALA A 69 -3.26 -34.58 12.02
N SER A 70 -4.10 -33.55 11.85
CA SER A 70 -4.00 -32.55 10.78
C SER A 70 -2.60 -31.92 10.67
N GLY A 71 -2.00 -31.51 11.79
CA GLY A 71 -0.65 -30.92 11.79
C GLY A 71 0.44 -31.85 11.23
N LEU A 72 0.41 -33.14 11.60
CA LEU A 72 1.35 -34.13 11.09
C LEU A 72 1.11 -34.41 9.60
N THR A 73 -0.15 -34.55 9.19
CA THR A 73 -0.53 -34.80 7.79
C THR A 73 -0.12 -33.62 6.90
N LEU A 74 -0.33 -32.39 7.34
CA LEU A 74 0.06 -31.18 6.61
C LEU A 74 1.58 -31.05 6.50
N SER A 75 2.30 -31.33 7.59
CA SER A 75 3.77 -31.34 7.59
C SER A 75 4.32 -32.41 6.62
N ALA A 76 3.72 -33.60 6.63
CA ALA A 76 4.08 -34.65 5.68
C ALA A 76 3.77 -34.25 4.23
N LEU A 77 2.65 -33.59 3.97
CA LEU A 77 2.30 -33.08 2.64
C LEU A 77 3.29 -32.01 2.16
N VAL A 78 3.69 -31.11 3.04
CA VAL A 78 4.75 -30.12 2.75
C VAL A 78 6.07 -30.81 2.39
N VAL A 79 6.45 -31.85 3.13
CA VAL A 79 7.66 -32.65 2.82
C VAL A 79 7.52 -33.37 1.47
N VAL A 80 6.37 -33.96 1.18
CA VAL A 80 6.11 -34.60 -0.13
C VAL A 80 6.17 -33.58 -1.26
N ALA A 81 5.55 -32.41 -1.09
CA ALA A 81 5.61 -31.33 -2.07
C ALA A 81 7.06 -30.85 -2.27
N TYR A 82 7.82 -30.67 -1.19
CA TYR A 82 9.23 -30.33 -1.25
C TYR A 82 10.04 -31.38 -2.05
N ILE A 83 9.90 -32.66 -1.73
CA ILE A 83 10.59 -33.76 -2.43
C ILE A 83 10.22 -33.77 -3.92
N ALA A 84 8.95 -33.61 -4.26
CA ALA A 84 8.48 -33.58 -5.65
C ALA A 84 9.05 -32.40 -6.44
N LEU A 85 9.08 -31.20 -5.83
CA LEU A 85 9.68 -30.01 -6.44
C LEU A 85 11.18 -30.16 -6.61
N LEU A 86 11.85 -30.79 -5.65
CA LEU A 86 13.29 -31.03 -5.73
C LEU A 86 13.66 -32.07 -6.78
N TRP A 87 12.83 -33.11 -6.95
CA TRP A 87 12.95 -34.08 -8.04
C TRP A 87 12.75 -33.41 -9.41
N LEU A 88 11.84 -32.45 -9.52
CA LEU A 88 11.69 -31.66 -10.75
C LEU A 88 12.92 -30.77 -10.99
N ALA A 89 13.46 -30.17 -9.93
CA ALA A 89 14.65 -29.31 -10.00
C ALA A 89 15.94 -30.08 -10.33
N SER A 90 16.04 -31.36 -9.95
CA SER A 90 17.23 -32.18 -10.25
C SER A 90 17.36 -32.53 -11.74
N GLY A 91 16.27 -32.44 -12.51
CA GLY A 91 16.24 -32.67 -13.95
C GLY A 91 16.78 -31.50 -14.80
N VAL A 92 17.22 -30.41 -14.17
CA VAL A 92 17.88 -29.27 -14.82
C VAL A 92 19.24 -29.05 -14.14
N ASP A 93 20.21 -28.52 -14.88
CA ASP A 93 21.50 -28.13 -14.31
C ASP A 93 21.34 -27.01 -13.27
N ASP A 94 22.25 -26.98 -12.31
CA ASP A 94 22.24 -25.93 -11.30
C ASP A 94 22.70 -24.60 -11.92
N LEU A 95 22.06 -23.51 -11.50
CA LEU A 95 22.35 -22.18 -12.03
C LEU A 95 23.73 -21.72 -11.56
N VAL A 96 24.55 -21.31 -12.52
CA VAL A 96 25.87 -20.73 -12.27
C VAL A 96 25.73 -19.21 -12.31
N PRO A 97 26.36 -18.45 -11.39
CA PRO A 97 26.40 -16.99 -11.47
C PRO A 97 27.00 -16.53 -12.82
N ASP A 98 26.34 -15.57 -13.47
CA ASP A 98 26.82 -14.99 -14.73
C ASP A 98 28.17 -14.28 -14.53
N ASP A 99 29.06 -14.35 -15.53
CA ASP A 99 30.33 -13.60 -15.54
C ASP A 99 30.05 -12.11 -15.76
N PRO A 100 30.36 -11.22 -14.78
CA PRO A 100 30.14 -9.78 -14.91
C PRO A 100 30.91 -9.14 -16.07
N ASN A 101 31.91 -9.81 -16.64
CA ASN A 101 32.77 -9.30 -17.71
C ASN A 101 32.46 -9.92 -19.09
N ALA A 102 31.40 -10.71 -19.21
CA ALA A 102 31.01 -11.30 -20.49
C ALA A 102 30.73 -10.23 -21.55
N LYS A 103 31.33 -10.37 -22.74
CA LYS A 103 31.19 -9.41 -23.84
C LYS A 103 29.80 -9.44 -24.51
N GLU A 104 29.13 -10.59 -24.42
CA GLU A 104 27.77 -10.80 -24.91
C GLU A 104 26.93 -11.30 -23.75
N VAL A 105 25.93 -10.51 -23.37
CA VAL A 105 24.95 -10.84 -22.33
C VAL A 105 23.76 -11.48 -23.02
N GLU A 106 23.69 -12.81 -22.99
CA GLU A 106 22.51 -13.53 -23.45
C GLU A 106 21.53 -13.69 -22.28
N LEU A 107 20.27 -13.32 -22.51
CA LEU A 107 19.22 -13.53 -21.51
C LEU A 107 18.88 -15.02 -21.46
N PRO A 108 18.93 -15.64 -20.28
CA PRO A 108 18.72 -17.08 -20.22
C PRO A 108 17.22 -17.39 -20.32
N VAL A 109 16.88 -18.54 -20.89
CA VAL A 109 15.50 -18.87 -21.24
C VAL A 109 14.72 -19.22 -19.97
N VAL A 110 13.73 -18.39 -19.61
CA VAL A 110 12.91 -18.58 -18.39
C VAL A 110 12.29 -19.97 -18.32
N ALA A 111 11.86 -20.53 -19.46
CA ALA A 111 11.26 -21.86 -19.54
C ALA A 111 12.24 -23.00 -19.19
N GLU A 112 13.54 -22.76 -19.32
CA GLU A 112 14.59 -23.73 -19.00
C GLU A 112 15.00 -23.62 -17.53
N ILE A 113 14.99 -22.40 -16.97
CA ILE A 113 15.51 -22.13 -15.63
C ILE A 113 14.48 -22.29 -14.52
N TYR A 114 13.19 -22.03 -14.77
CA TYR A 114 12.22 -21.87 -13.68
C TYR A 114 12.16 -23.09 -12.74
N LYS A 115 12.38 -24.29 -13.27
CA LYS A 115 12.37 -25.55 -12.51
C LYS A 115 13.49 -25.65 -11.47
N ALA A 116 14.64 -25.00 -11.71
CA ALA A 116 15.82 -25.11 -10.86
C ALA A 116 15.60 -24.55 -9.43
N GLY A 117 14.64 -23.63 -9.25
CA GLY A 117 14.41 -22.92 -7.99
C GLY A 117 13.00 -23.03 -7.39
N LEU A 118 12.09 -23.85 -7.95
CA LEU A 118 10.69 -23.89 -7.50
C LEU A 118 10.51 -24.28 -6.02
N HIS A 119 11.41 -25.08 -5.47
CA HIS A 119 11.36 -25.49 -4.06
C HIS A 119 11.56 -24.31 -3.08
N TYR A 120 12.18 -23.21 -3.51
CA TYR A 120 12.28 -21.97 -2.72
C TYR A 120 10.96 -21.18 -2.63
N LEU A 121 9.96 -21.52 -3.44
CA LEU A 121 8.63 -20.94 -3.34
C LEU A 121 7.88 -21.46 -2.10
N LEU A 122 8.22 -22.66 -1.63
CA LEU A 122 7.50 -23.33 -0.55
C LEU A 122 7.56 -22.56 0.77
N PRO A 123 8.72 -22.05 1.25
CA PRO A 123 8.79 -21.14 2.40
C PRO A 123 7.93 -19.89 2.26
N ILE A 124 7.84 -19.32 1.05
CA ILE A 124 7.02 -18.13 0.80
C ILE A 124 5.53 -18.49 0.91
N ILE A 125 5.11 -19.63 0.35
CA ILE A 125 3.73 -20.12 0.49
C ILE A 125 3.39 -20.38 1.95
N VAL A 126 4.30 -21.00 2.71
CA VAL A 126 4.13 -21.24 4.15
C VAL A 126 4.01 -19.92 4.93
N LEU A 127 4.86 -18.93 4.62
CA LEU A 127 4.80 -17.60 5.20
C LEU A 127 3.43 -16.95 4.94
N VAL A 128 3.00 -16.90 3.67
CA VAL A 128 1.73 -16.29 3.28
C VAL A 128 0.55 -17.06 3.87
N TYR A 129 0.61 -18.38 3.95
CA TYR A 129 -0.43 -19.20 4.56
C TYR A 129 -0.59 -18.86 6.05
N PHE A 130 0.48 -18.89 6.83
CA PHE A 130 0.40 -18.60 8.26
C PHE A 130 -0.01 -17.14 8.54
N LEU A 131 0.43 -16.20 7.70
CA LEU A 131 0.15 -14.79 7.87
C LEU A 131 -1.27 -14.40 7.43
N MET A 132 -1.71 -14.85 6.25
CA MET A 132 -2.95 -14.37 5.63
C MET A 132 -4.16 -15.28 5.91
N ILE A 133 -3.94 -16.60 6.01
CA ILE A 133 -5.02 -17.58 6.13
C ILE A 133 -5.23 -17.95 7.60
N GLU A 134 -4.18 -18.38 8.28
CA GLU A 134 -4.24 -18.68 9.72
C GLU A 134 -4.20 -17.43 10.61
N GLN A 135 -3.84 -16.28 10.03
CA GLN A 135 -3.74 -14.99 10.72
C GLN A 135 -2.89 -15.07 12.00
N LYS A 136 -1.82 -15.87 11.96
CA LYS A 136 -0.85 -15.93 13.06
C LYS A 136 -0.07 -14.63 13.11
N SER A 137 0.59 -14.38 14.24
CA SER A 137 1.47 -13.23 14.35
C SER A 137 2.57 -13.27 13.26
N PRO A 138 3.02 -12.09 12.77
CA PRO A 138 4.08 -12.02 11.77
C PRO A 138 5.35 -12.78 12.18
N GLY A 139 5.71 -12.71 13.47
CA GLY A 139 6.86 -13.42 14.03
C GLY A 139 6.73 -14.94 13.95
N LEU A 140 5.55 -15.50 14.28
CA LEU A 140 5.31 -16.94 14.17
C LEU A 140 5.31 -17.41 12.70
N SER A 141 4.75 -16.61 11.80
CA SER A 141 4.72 -16.92 10.37
C SER A 141 6.14 -16.95 9.78
N ALA A 142 6.97 -15.96 10.13
CA ALA A 142 8.37 -15.91 9.73
C ALA A 142 9.19 -17.07 10.31
N PHE A 143 8.92 -17.47 11.56
CA PHE A 143 9.58 -18.61 12.20
C PHE A 143 9.36 -19.90 11.40
N TRP A 144 8.12 -20.23 11.05
CA TRP A 144 7.82 -21.46 10.29
C TRP A 144 8.41 -21.46 8.89
N ALA A 145 8.37 -20.32 8.18
CA ALA A 145 8.99 -20.18 6.87
C ALA A 145 10.52 -20.35 6.94
N THR A 146 11.16 -19.79 7.97
CA THR A 146 12.62 -19.89 8.17
C THR A 146 13.04 -21.30 8.60
N ALA A 147 12.26 -21.96 9.46
CA ALA A 147 12.50 -23.35 9.85
C ALA A 147 12.46 -24.29 8.63
N LEU A 148 11.51 -24.08 7.72
CA LEU A 148 11.46 -24.80 6.46
C LEU A 148 12.68 -24.50 5.56
N LEU A 149 13.12 -23.23 5.48
CA LEU A 149 14.35 -22.89 4.76
C LEU A 149 15.59 -23.62 5.30
N PHE A 150 15.69 -23.82 6.62
CA PHE A 150 16.78 -24.60 7.21
C PHE A 150 16.74 -26.06 6.73
N VAL A 151 15.55 -26.66 6.72
CA VAL A 151 15.36 -28.02 6.19
C VAL A 151 15.77 -28.08 4.71
N ILE A 152 15.35 -27.10 3.91
CA ILE A 152 15.70 -27.04 2.48
C ILE A 152 17.22 -26.92 2.29
N LEU A 153 17.90 -25.98 2.94
CA LEU A 153 19.33 -25.77 2.77
C LEU A 153 20.15 -27.02 3.14
N LEU A 154 19.78 -27.70 4.23
CA LEU A 154 20.47 -28.92 4.68
C LEU A 154 20.23 -30.12 3.76
N THR A 155 19.05 -30.22 3.15
CA THR A 155 18.63 -31.45 2.44
C THR A 155 18.64 -31.34 0.92
N GLN A 156 18.64 -30.13 0.33
CA GLN A 156 18.47 -29.95 -1.12
C GLN A 156 19.61 -30.58 -1.94
N LYS A 157 20.87 -30.33 -1.55
CA LYS A 157 22.06 -30.83 -2.24
C LYS A 157 22.18 -32.35 -2.15
N PRO A 158 22.10 -32.98 -0.95
CA PRO A 158 22.18 -34.43 -0.86
C PRO A 158 21.01 -35.15 -1.55
N LEU A 159 19.78 -34.62 -1.47
CA LEU A 159 18.65 -35.20 -2.18
C LEU A 159 18.77 -35.05 -3.71
N LYS A 160 19.26 -33.91 -4.22
CA LYS A 160 19.58 -33.75 -5.65
C LYS A 160 20.65 -34.76 -6.11
N ALA A 161 21.70 -34.96 -5.31
CA ALA A 161 22.73 -35.96 -5.61
C ALA A 161 22.13 -37.38 -5.73
N ILE A 162 21.22 -37.75 -4.81
CA ILE A 162 20.49 -39.03 -4.88
C ILE A 162 19.67 -39.12 -6.17
N PHE A 163 18.88 -38.09 -6.50
CA PHE A 163 18.04 -38.09 -7.71
C PHE A 163 18.85 -38.11 -9.01
N ARG A 164 20.06 -37.53 -9.00
CA ARG A 164 21.00 -37.56 -10.14
C ARG A 164 21.90 -38.80 -10.16
N GLY A 165 21.75 -39.73 -9.21
CA GLY A 165 22.56 -40.95 -9.12
C GLY A 165 24.04 -40.72 -8.79
N GLN A 166 24.37 -39.59 -8.15
CA GLN A 166 25.72 -39.22 -7.76
C GLN A 166 26.06 -39.80 -6.38
N SER A 167 27.29 -40.30 -6.21
CA SER A 167 27.73 -40.94 -4.95
C SER A 167 28.26 -39.95 -3.90
N ASP A 168 28.13 -38.65 -4.11
CA ASP A 168 28.77 -37.61 -3.30
C ASP A 168 27.86 -37.01 -2.21
N MET A 169 27.02 -37.86 -1.60
CA MET A 169 25.97 -37.43 -0.67
C MET A 169 26.55 -36.79 0.62
N ALA A 170 27.64 -37.34 1.14
CA ALA A 170 28.23 -36.87 2.39
C ALA A 170 28.82 -35.46 2.24
N ASN A 171 29.57 -35.21 1.16
CA ASN A 171 30.12 -33.88 0.90
C ASN A 171 29.01 -32.88 0.58
N ALA A 172 27.99 -33.28 -0.19
CA ALA A 172 26.82 -32.44 -0.47
C ALA A 172 26.06 -32.02 0.79
N PHE A 173 25.95 -32.89 1.81
CA PHE A 173 25.36 -32.52 3.09
C PHE A 173 26.25 -31.55 3.89
N VAL A 174 27.57 -31.80 3.93
CA VAL A 174 28.53 -30.90 4.59
C VAL A 174 28.50 -29.51 3.94
N GLU A 175 28.41 -29.43 2.62
CA GLU A 175 28.21 -28.17 1.91
C GLU A 175 26.90 -27.48 2.32
N GLY A 176 25.78 -28.22 2.42
CA GLY A 176 24.50 -27.66 2.87
C GLY A 176 24.58 -27.10 4.30
N VAL A 177 25.35 -27.74 5.18
CA VAL A 177 25.64 -27.23 6.54
C VAL A 177 26.47 -25.95 6.48
N HIS A 178 27.50 -25.90 5.62
CA HIS A 178 28.29 -24.69 5.41
C HIS A 178 27.45 -23.55 4.84
N ASP A 179 26.57 -23.82 3.87
CA ASP A 179 25.65 -22.83 3.30
C ASP A 179 24.70 -22.30 4.36
N LEU A 180 24.13 -23.17 5.20
CA LEU A 180 23.28 -22.76 6.32
C LEU A 180 24.06 -21.91 7.32
N TRP A 181 25.27 -22.33 7.70
CA TRP A 181 26.11 -21.59 8.65
C TRP A 181 26.48 -20.20 8.13
N ASN A 182 26.89 -20.10 6.87
CA ASN A 182 27.17 -18.83 6.21
C ASN A 182 25.91 -17.97 6.14
N GLY A 183 24.76 -18.56 5.78
CA GLY A 183 23.47 -17.86 5.76
C GLY A 183 23.05 -17.31 7.13
N LEU A 184 23.32 -18.06 8.21
CA LEU A 184 23.09 -17.57 9.58
C LEU A 184 24.03 -16.41 9.95
N ILE A 185 25.30 -16.48 9.55
CA ILE A 185 26.27 -15.39 9.74
C ILE A 185 25.83 -14.13 8.99
N ASP A 186 25.46 -14.27 7.72
CA ASP A 186 25.03 -13.15 6.89
C ASP A 186 23.72 -12.56 7.40
N GLY A 187 22.77 -13.41 7.83
CA GLY A 187 21.55 -12.98 8.51
C GLY A 187 21.86 -12.16 9.78
N ALA A 188 22.75 -12.64 10.63
CA ALA A 188 23.17 -11.92 11.83
C ALA A 188 23.84 -10.58 11.49
N ARG A 189 24.74 -10.55 10.50
CA ARG A 189 25.43 -9.33 10.05
C ARG A 189 24.46 -8.28 9.50
N ASN A 190 23.51 -8.71 8.66
CA ASN A 190 22.47 -7.84 8.12
C ASN A 190 21.55 -7.30 9.23
N MET A 191 21.35 -8.07 10.31
CA MET A 191 20.53 -7.65 11.44
C MET A 191 21.21 -6.59 12.34
N ILE A 192 22.54 -6.51 12.37
CA ILE A 192 23.25 -5.52 13.23
C ILE A 192 22.82 -4.09 12.90
N GLY A 193 22.78 -3.72 11.61
CA GLY A 193 22.40 -2.38 11.17
C GLY A 193 20.94 -2.06 11.50
N ILE A 194 20.04 -3.02 11.29
CA ILE A 194 18.62 -2.86 11.60
C ILE A 194 18.43 -2.73 13.11
N ALA A 195 19.10 -3.55 13.93
CA ALA A 195 18.96 -3.55 15.39
C ALA A 195 19.43 -2.24 16.03
N LEU A 196 20.53 -1.66 15.56
CA LEU A 196 20.99 -0.35 16.02
C LEU A 196 19.99 0.75 15.64
N ALA A 197 19.53 0.75 14.38
CA ALA A 197 18.57 1.73 13.90
C ALA A 197 17.23 1.65 14.65
N THR A 198 16.71 0.45 14.92
CA THR A 198 15.46 0.27 15.67
C THR A 198 15.62 0.60 17.15
N ALA A 199 16.77 0.31 17.77
CA ALA A 199 17.05 0.73 19.14
C ALA A 199 17.07 2.26 19.27
N THR A 200 17.72 2.96 18.35
CA THR A 200 17.70 4.43 18.33
C THR A 200 16.31 4.99 18.01
N ALA A 201 15.59 4.40 17.05
CA ALA A 201 14.21 4.77 16.76
C ALA A 201 13.32 4.64 18.00
N GLY A 202 13.47 3.57 18.79
CA GLY A 202 12.72 3.38 20.04
C GLY A 202 12.95 4.48 21.07
N VAL A 203 14.17 4.99 21.19
CA VAL A 203 14.48 6.15 22.07
C VAL A 203 13.80 7.43 21.55
N ILE A 204 13.78 7.63 20.23
CA ILE A 204 13.08 8.76 19.60
C ILE A 204 11.58 8.66 19.91
N VAL A 205 10.96 7.51 19.62
CA VAL A 205 9.53 7.26 19.91
C VAL A 205 9.22 7.52 21.39
N GLY A 206 10.00 6.93 22.31
CA GLY A 206 9.78 7.10 23.74
C GLY A 206 9.90 8.55 24.19
N THR A 207 10.86 9.30 23.64
CA THR A 207 11.03 10.72 23.95
C THR A 207 9.87 11.54 23.41
N VAL A 208 9.45 11.31 22.17
CA VAL A 208 8.32 12.04 21.55
C VAL A 208 7.03 11.77 22.32
N THR A 209 6.72 10.52 22.62
CA THR A 209 5.52 10.16 23.38
C THR A 209 5.47 10.83 24.75
N LEU A 210 6.62 10.98 25.42
CA LEU A 210 6.69 11.63 26.74
C LEU A 210 6.73 13.16 26.69
N THR A 211 7.12 13.76 25.56
CA THR A 211 7.33 15.22 25.44
C THR A 211 6.20 15.94 24.72
N GLY A 212 5.24 15.21 24.12
CA GLY A 212 4.14 15.82 23.37
C GLY A 212 4.57 16.45 22.03
N VAL A 213 5.76 16.11 21.51
CA VAL A 213 6.27 16.66 20.23
C VAL A 213 5.32 16.37 19.06
N GLY A 214 4.53 15.29 19.13
CA GLY A 214 3.48 15.00 18.14
C GLY A 214 2.46 16.13 18.01
N GLN A 215 1.99 16.68 19.14
CA GLN A 215 1.05 17.81 19.16
C GLN A 215 1.67 19.05 18.54
N VAL A 216 2.91 19.38 18.95
CA VAL A 216 3.64 20.53 18.41
C VAL A 216 3.82 20.41 16.88
N MET A 217 3.99 19.19 16.37
CA MET A 217 4.05 18.96 14.92
C MET A 217 2.69 19.12 14.25
N ALA A 218 1.58 18.72 14.90
CA ALA A 218 0.24 18.98 14.41
C ALA A 218 -0.03 20.49 14.32
N ASP A 219 0.22 21.23 15.40
CA ASP A 219 0.05 22.69 15.46
C ASP A 219 0.89 23.40 14.40
N LEU A 220 2.15 22.98 14.21
CA LEU A 220 3.03 23.53 13.18
C LEU A 220 2.46 23.29 11.77
N VAL A 221 2.00 22.07 11.49
CA VAL A 221 1.42 21.72 10.18
C VAL A 221 0.13 22.48 9.95
N GLU A 222 -0.74 22.57 10.95
CA GLU A 222 -1.99 23.32 10.89
C GLU A 222 -1.72 24.80 10.60
N PHE A 223 -0.86 25.44 11.40
CA PHE A 223 -0.49 26.84 11.26
C PHE A 223 0.07 27.16 9.88
N VAL A 224 1.00 26.33 9.37
CA VAL A 224 1.62 26.55 8.05
C VAL A 224 0.64 26.27 6.91
N SER A 225 -0.27 25.31 7.09
CA SER A 225 -1.27 24.97 6.08
C SER A 225 -2.44 25.96 6.00
N GLY A 226 -2.64 26.76 7.05
CA GLY A 226 -3.80 27.65 7.18
C GLY A 226 -5.13 26.89 7.21
N GLY A 227 -5.15 25.68 7.80
CA GLY A 227 -6.31 24.79 7.85
C GLY A 227 -6.66 24.12 6.52
N ASN A 228 -5.82 24.23 5.48
CA ASN A 228 -6.08 23.54 4.21
C ASN A 228 -5.60 22.09 4.26
N LEU A 229 -6.56 21.16 4.26
CA LEU A 229 -6.31 19.71 4.32
C LEU A 229 -5.29 19.19 3.30
N ILE A 230 -5.32 19.68 2.05
CA ILE A 230 -4.37 19.22 1.03
C ILE A 230 -2.96 19.71 1.35
N LEU A 231 -2.81 20.96 1.78
CA LEU A 231 -1.51 21.49 2.21
C LEU A 231 -1.00 20.76 3.44
N MET A 232 -1.87 20.41 4.40
CA MET A 232 -1.50 19.60 5.56
C MET A 232 -0.93 18.26 5.15
N LEU A 233 -1.63 17.50 4.30
CA LEU A 233 -1.14 16.21 3.81
C LEU A 233 0.18 16.35 3.03
N VAL A 234 0.34 17.41 2.22
CA VAL A 234 1.61 17.68 1.53
C VAL A 234 2.73 17.96 2.52
N MET A 235 2.48 18.79 3.54
CA MET A 235 3.46 19.08 4.60
C MET A 235 3.84 17.83 5.37
N VAL A 236 2.87 17.01 5.79
CA VAL A 236 3.14 15.75 6.47
C VAL A 236 3.91 14.78 5.57
N GLY A 237 3.60 14.71 4.28
CA GLY A 237 4.36 13.91 3.32
C GLY A 237 5.81 14.37 3.18
N LEU A 238 6.04 15.68 3.14
CA LEU A 238 7.39 16.27 3.11
C LEU A 238 8.15 16.02 4.42
N LEU A 239 7.52 16.19 5.57
CA LEU A 239 8.11 15.89 6.88
C LEU A 239 8.45 14.40 6.98
N SER A 240 7.55 13.52 6.53
CA SER A 240 7.78 12.06 6.48
C SER A 240 8.95 11.69 5.57
N LEU A 241 9.11 12.37 4.43
CA LEU A 241 10.27 12.22 3.55
C LEU A 241 11.56 12.63 4.26
N VAL A 242 11.60 13.80 4.89
CA VAL A 242 12.79 14.31 5.58
C VAL A 242 13.18 13.43 6.77
N LEU A 243 12.20 13.05 7.59
CA LEU A 243 12.41 12.17 8.75
C LEU A 243 12.89 10.78 8.35
N GLY A 244 12.46 10.28 7.19
CA GLY A 244 12.84 8.96 6.68
C GLY A 244 14.24 8.89 6.04
N MET A 245 14.85 10.02 5.70
CA MET A 245 16.12 10.05 4.98
C MET A 245 17.26 9.39 5.79
N GLY A 246 17.88 8.37 5.20
CA GLY A 246 19.07 7.73 5.75
C GLY A 246 18.78 6.68 6.84
N LEU A 247 17.52 6.36 7.09
CA LEU A 247 17.12 5.30 8.02
C LEU A 247 16.77 4.01 7.25
N PRO A 248 17.16 2.82 7.75
CA PRO A 248 16.65 1.55 7.22
C PRO A 248 15.12 1.51 7.25
N THR A 249 14.49 0.92 6.23
CA THR A 249 13.03 0.90 6.03
C THR A 249 12.22 0.58 7.30
N THR A 250 12.67 -0.40 8.11
CA THR A 250 12.02 -0.76 9.36
C THR A 250 12.10 0.35 10.42
N ALA A 251 13.29 0.93 10.63
CA ALA A 251 13.49 2.00 11.60
C ALA A 251 12.80 3.30 11.15
N ASN A 252 12.86 3.60 9.86
CA ASN A 252 12.15 4.69 9.21
C ASN A 252 10.65 4.62 9.52
N TYR A 253 10.01 3.47 9.28
CA TYR A 253 8.60 3.30 9.58
C TYR A 253 8.27 3.52 11.06
N ILE A 254 9.10 3.00 11.99
CA ILE A 254 8.89 3.18 13.43
C ILE A 254 8.88 4.68 13.79
N VAL A 255 9.90 5.44 13.34
CA VAL A 255 10.02 6.87 13.63
C VAL A 255 8.91 7.68 12.96
N VAL A 256 8.70 7.48 11.67
CA VAL A 256 7.76 8.27 10.88
C VAL A 256 6.32 7.98 11.31
N SER A 257 5.94 6.71 11.54
CA SER A 257 4.58 6.40 11.98
C SER A 257 4.28 6.86 13.40
N SER A 258 5.24 6.78 14.34
CA SER A 258 5.01 7.27 15.70
C SER A 258 4.83 8.79 15.77
N LEU A 259 5.44 9.52 14.84
CA LEU A 259 5.42 10.97 14.78
C LEU A 259 4.26 11.51 13.96
N MET A 260 4.09 11.01 12.74
CA MET A 260 3.24 11.63 11.73
C MET A 260 1.87 10.98 11.60
N ALA A 261 1.68 9.72 12.03
CA ALA A 261 0.37 9.08 11.89
C ALA A 261 -0.69 9.78 12.74
N GLY A 262 -0.37 10.09 14.01
CA GLY A 262 -1.26 10.85 14.89
C GLY A 262 -1.63 12.21 14.31
N VAL A 263 -0.63 12.95 13.80
CA VAL A 263 -0.83 14.26 13.15
C VAL A 263 -1.82 14.18 11.98
N VAL A 264 -1.74 13.16 11.12
CA VAL A 264 -2.70 13.00 10.00
C VAL A 264 -4.11 12.67 10.51
N VAL A 265 -4.22 11.84 11.55
CA VAL A 265 -5.53 11.47 12.13
C VAL A 265 -6.19 12.69 12.75
N GLU A 266 -5.45 13.43 13.56
CA GLU A 266 -5.95 14.60 14.28
C GLU A 266 -6.36 15.72 13.32
N LEU A 267 -5.44 16.17 12.45
CA LEU A 267 -5.73 17.23 11.48
C LEU A 267 -6.79 16.82 10.46
N GLY A 268 -6.84 15.51 10.13
CA GLY A 268 -7.90 14.93 9.32
C GLY A 268 -9.26 15.10 9.97
N ALA A 269 -9.40 14.67 11.24
CA ALA A 269 -10.65 14.75 12.00
C ALA A 269 -11.12 16.21 12.18
N GLN A 270 -10.20 17.14 12.47
CA GLN A 270 -10.48 18.58 12.55
C GLN A 270 -10.98 19.15 11.20
N SER A 271 -10.47 18.62 10.08
CA SER A 271 -10.89 19.03 8.73
C SER A 271 -12.12 18.28 8.20
N GLY A 272 -12.77 17.44 9.01
CA GLY A 272 -13.89 16.60 8.58
C GLY A 272 -13.52 15.41 7.68
N LEU A 273 -12.23 15.08 7.58
CA LEU A 273 -11.71 13.92 6.88
C LEU A 273 -11.42 12.79 7.89
N ILE A 274 -12.31 11.81 7.94
CA ILE A 274 -12.10 10.61 8.73
C ILE A 274 -11.61 9.49 7.82
N VAL A 275 -10.44 8.95 8.13
CA VAL A 275 -9.78 7.92 7.32
C VAL A 275 -9.40 6.72 8.17
N PRO A 276 -9.53 5.48 7.64
CA PRO A 276 -9.07 4.29 8.34
C PRO A 276 -7.60 4.41 8.71
N LEU A 277 -7.25 4.02 9.94
CA LEU A 277 -5.87 4.10 10.45
C LEU A 277 -4.86 3.42 9.51
N ILE A 278 -5.25 2.31 8.85
CA ILE A 278 -4.39 1.63 7.88
C ILE A 278 -4.02 2.54 6.69
N ALA A 279 -4.93 3.40 6.23
CA ALA A 279 -4.66 4.34 5.16
C ALA A 279 -3.62 5.39 5.61
N VAL A 280 -3.74 5.87 6.85
CA VAL A 280 -2.78 6.79 7.46
C VAL A 280 -1.40 6.16 7.61
N HIS A 281 -1.32 4.94 8.16
CA HIS A 281 -0.07 4.21 8.29
C HIS A 281 0.57 3.92 6.93
N LEU A 282 -0.23 3.57 5.91
CA LEU A 282 0.27 3.40 4.54
C LEU A 282 0.73 4.74 3.95
N PHE A 283 0.05 5.85 4.22
CA PHE A 283 0.43 7.17 3.75
C PHE A 283 1.84 7.53 4.22
N VAL A 284 2.05 7.52 5.53
CA VAL A 284 3.35 7.87 6.13
C VAL A 284 4.43 6.84 5.79
N PHE A 285 4.07 5.55 5.70
CA PHE A 285 5.00 4.50 5.27
C PHE A 285 5.50 4.70 3.84
N TYR A 286 4.61 5.03 2.89
CA TYR A 286 4.98 5.26 1.50
C TYR A 286 5.92 6.46 1.36
N PHE A 287 5.66 7.56 2.06
CA PHE A 287 6.57 8.70 2.07
C PHE A 287 7.89 8.38 2.76
N GLY A 288 7.86 7.62 3.86
CA GLY A 288 9.06 7.12 4.53
C GLY A 288 9.95 6.35 3.56
N ILE A 289 9.44 5.31 2.89
CA ILE A 289 10.24 4.52 1.94
C ILE A 289 10.65 5.30 0.68
N MET A 290 9.89 6.34 0.33
CA MET A 290 10.23 7.22 -0.78
C MET A 290 11.47 8.08 -0.49
N ALA A 291 11.80 8.30 0.79
CA ALA A 291 13.01 9.01 1.20
C ALA A 291 14.28 8.33 0.65
N ASP A 292 14.29 7.00 0.58
CA ASP A 292 15.46 6.21 0.15
C ASP A 292 15.83 6.40 -1.33
N VAL A 293 14.90 6.84 -2.17
CA VAL A 293 15.16 7.15 -3.59
C VAL A 293 15.24 8.64 -3.87
N THR A 294 14.98 9.49 -2.87
CA THR A 294 15.02 10.95 -3.01
C THR A 294 16.46 11.45 -2.88
N PRO A 295 16.96 12.27 -3.83
CA PRO A 295 18.26 12.93 -3.66
C PRO A 295 18.27 13.81 -2.40
N PRO A 296 19.36 13.84 -1.61
CA PRO A 296 20.69 13.32 -1.91
C PRO A 296 20.96 11.88 -1.42
N VAL A 297 19.98 11.15 -0.88
CA VAL A 297 20.23 9.82 -0.27
C VAL A 297 20.28 8.71 -1.31
N GLY A 298 19.22 8.57 -2.12
CA GLY A 298 19.17 7.84 -3.39
C GLY A 298 20.05 6.58 -3.57
N LEU A 299 20.21 5.70 -2.58
CA LEU A 299 21.24 4.64 -2.60
C LEU A 299 21.12 3.70 -3.81
N ALA A 300 19.89 3.33 -4.19
CA ALA A 300 19.63 2.52 -5.38
C ALA A 300 20.05 3.23 -6.67
N SER A 301 19.83 4.54 -6.76
CA SER A 301 20.24 5.37 -7.89
C SER A 301 21.77 5.48 -7.98
N PHE A 302 22.47 5.45 -6.84
CA PHE A 302 23.94 5.45 -6.80
C PHE A 302 24.53 4.13 -7.28
N ALA A 303 23.94 3.01 -6.87
CA ALA A 303 24.29 1.69 -7.39
C ALA A 303 24.02 1.59 -8.90
N ALA A 304 22.85 2.07 -9.35
CA ALA A 304 22.50 2.10 -10.78
C ALA A 304 23.45 3.01 -11.60
N ALA A 305 23.87 4.14 -11.04
CA ALA A 305 24.87 5.02 -11.65
C ALA A 305 26.24 4.33 -11.77
N ALA A 306 26.65 3.55 -10.75
CA ALA A 306 27.89 2.77 -10.80
C ALA A 306 27.87 1.69 -11.89
N VAL A 307 26.72 1.04 -12.12
CA VAL A 307 26.56 0.06 -13.20
C VAL A 307 26.51 0.72 -14.58
N SER A 308 25.82 1.85 -14.71
CA SER A 308 25.61 2.54 -16.00
C SER A 308 26.74 3.51 -16.39
N GLY A 309 27.64 3.84 -15.46
CA GLY A 309 28.68 4.87 -15.65
C GLY A 309 28.14 6.30 -15.65
N GLY A 310 26.90 6.52 -15.19
CA GLY A 310 26.25 7.83 -15.13
C GLY A 310 26.59 8.64 -13.88
N ASP A 311 26.16 9.91 -13.85
CA ASP A 311 26.24 10.74 -12.64
C ASP A 311 25.17 10.32 -11.61
N ALA A 312 25.62 10.05 -10.38
CA ALA A 312 24.80 9.52 -9.30
C ALA A 312 23.63 10.44 -8.92
N ILE A 313 23.86 11.75 -8.87
CA ILE A 313 22.85 12.74 -8.49
C ILE A 313 21.83 12.93 -9.61
N ARG A 314 22.27 13.04 -10.86
CA ARG A 314 21.36 13.12 -12.03
C ARG A 314 20.51 11.86 -12.18
N THR A 315 21.10 10.71 -11.92
CA THR A 315 20.37 9.42 -11.91
C THR A 315 19.32 9.44 -10.80
N GLY A 316 19.68 9.93 -9.60
CA GLY A 316 18.76 10.13 -8.49
C GLY A 316 17.57 11.04 -8.82
N PHE A 317 17.81 12.21 -9.40
CA PHE A 317 16.71 13.10 -9.83
C PHE A 317 15.80 12.43 -10.85
N THR A 318 16.38 11.75 -11.85
CA THR A 318 15.59 11.04 -12.88
C THR A 318 14.74 9.93 -12.24
N ALA A 319 15.31 9.13 -11.34
CA ALA A 319 14.61 8.08 -10.62
C ALA A 319 13.48 8.63 -9.74
N PHE A 320 13.71 9.77 -9.07
CA PHE A 320 12.69 10.45 -8.27
C PHE A 320 11.51 10.92 -9.14
N PHE A 321 11.77 11.53 -10.30
CA PHE A 321 10.71 11.91 -11.24
C PHE A 321 9.91 10.69 -11.73
N TYR A 322 10.57 9.57 -12.02
CA TYR A 322 9.88 8.31 -12.37
C TYR A 322 9.05 7.73 -11.22
N SER A 323 9.38 8.13 -9.98
CA SER A 323 8.69 7.70 -8.78
C SER A 323 7.50 8.58 -8.38
N LEU A 324 7.24 9.70 -9.07
CA LEU A 324 6.12 10.62 -8.76
C LEU A 324 4.75 9.93 -8.70
N ARG A 325 4.56 8.85 -9.46
CA ARG A 325 3.33 8.05 -9.39
C ARG A 325 3.15 7.36 -8.03
N THR A 326 4.24 6.91 -7.42
CA THR A 326 4.25 6.32 -6.07
C THR A 326 4.00 7.40 -5.02
N VAL A 327 4.41 8.65 -5.27
CA VAL A 327 4.08 9.81 -4.42
C VAL A 327 2.59 10.16 -4.47
N ALA A 328 1.94 9.99 -5.62
CA ALA A 328 0.51 10.27 -5.76
C ALA A 328 -0.37 9.26 -5.01
N LEU A 329 0.01 7.97 -5.01
CA LEU A 329 -0.77 6.87 -4.45
C LEU A 329 -1.23 7.07 -2.98
N PRO A 330 -0.37 7.50 -2.04
CA PRO A 330 -0.76 7.86 -0.67
C PRO A 330 -1.96 8.80 -0.59
N PHE A 331 -1.95 9.90 -1.35
CA PHE A 331 -3.06 10.83 -1.38
C PHE A 331 -4.34 10.15 -1.87
N VAL A 332 -4.22 9.28 -2.88
CA VAL A 332 -5.39 8.55 -3.38
C VAL A 332 -5.95 7.61 -2.31
N PHE A 333 -5.13 6.90 -1.53
CA PHE A 333 -5.64 5.99 -0.48
C PHE A 333 -6.29 6.70 0.71
N ILE A 334 -5.83 7.91 1.03
CA ILE A 334 -6.46 8.78 2.04
C ILE A 334 -7.86 9.20 1.59
N PHE A 335 -8.04 9.38 0.29
CA PHE A 335 -9.26 9.94 -0.26
C PHE A 335 -10.19 8.93 -0.92
N ASN A 336 -9.70 7.73 -1.22
CA ASN A 336 -10.41 6.63 -1.84
C ASN A 336 -9.88 5.31 -1.26
N THR A 337 -10.51 4.89 -0.16
CA THR A 337 -10.16 3.67 0.57
C THR A 337 -10.55 2.39 -0.19
N ASP A 338 -11.37 2.48 -1.24
CA ASP A 338 -11.71 1.33 -2.09
C ASP A 338 -10.46 0.71 -2.72
N LEU A 339 -9.42 1.51 -2.98
CA LEU A 339 -8.12 1.02 -3.47
C LEU A 339 -7.40 0.11 -2.47
N LEU A 340 -7.72 0.26 -1.19
CA LEU A 340 -7.24 -0.61 -0.12
C LEU A 340 -8.11 -1.87 0.04
N LEU A 341 -9.21 -1.97 -0.73
CA LEU A 341 -10.19 -3.06 -0.67
C LEU A 341 -10.88 -3.18 0.70
N ILE A 342 -11.08 -2.04 1.38
CA ILE A 342 -11.78 -1.93 2.65
C ILE A 342 -13.28 -1.79 2.36
N ASP A 343 -14.10 -2.69 2.91
CA ASP A 343 -15.57 -2.71 2.74
C ASP A 343 -16.06 -2.77 1.29
N VAL A 344 -15.26 -3.36 0.40
CA VAL A 344 -15.54 -3.45 -1.04
C VAL A 344 -16.06 -4.85 -1.40
N ASN A 345 -17.16 -4.92 -2.15
CA ASN A 345 -17.64 -6.20 -2.70
C ASN A 345 -16.81 -6.68 -3.90
N TRP A 346 -16.94 -7.94 -4.32
CA TRP A 346 -16.12 -8.50 -5.41
C TRP A 346 -16.24 -7.72 -6.74
N MET A 347 -17.44 -7.28 -7.09
CA MET A 347 -17.68 -6.56 -8.35
C MET A 347 -17.01 -5.18 -8.32
N GLN A 348 -17.22 -4.43 -7.23
CA GLN A 348 -16.56 -3.15 -6.98
C GLN A 348 -15.04 -3.31 -6.95
N GLY A 349 -14.52 -4.35 -6.30
CA GLY A 349 -13.07 -4.60 -6.20
C GLY A 349 -12.43 -4.86 -7.56
N ILE A 350 -13.07 -5.64 -8.43
CA ILE A 350 -12.60 -5.85 -9.81
C ILE A 350 -12.63 -4.54 -10.60
N LEU A 351 -13.73 -3.79 -10.48
CA LEU A 351 -13.91 -2.54 -11.19
C LEU A 351 -12.88 -1.49 -10.74
N VAL A 352 -12.63 -1.37 -9.44
CA VAL A 352 -11.57 -0.52 -8.84
C VAL A 352 -10.20 -0.97 -9.31
N ALA A 353 -9.92 -2.27 -9.37
CA ALA A 353 -8.64 -2.77 -9.86
C ALA A 353 -8.40 -2.39 -11.33
N ILE A 354 -9.42 -2.52 -12.18
CA ILE A 354 -9.34 -2.13 -13.59
C ILE A 354 -9.17 -0.61 -13.73
N SER A 355 -10.02 0.18 -13.06
CA SER A 355 -9.98 1.64 -13.17
C SER A 355 -8.68 2.21 -12.62
N ALA A 356 -8.17 1.72 -11.48
CA ALA A 356 -6.90 2.11 -10.90
C ALA A 356 -5.70 1.74 -11.78
N THR A 357 -5.76 0.58 -12.44
CA THR A 357 -4.71 0.17 -13.40
C THR A 357 -4.71 1.10 -14.61
N ILE A 358 -5.87 1.46 -15.15
CA ILE A 358 -5.97 2.43 -16.25
C ILE A 358 -5.48 3.81 -15.77
N ALA A 359 -5.92 4.26 -14.60
CA ALA A 359 -5.55 5.54 -14.02
C ALA A 359 -4.04 5.69 -13.84
N ILE A 360 -3.35 4.67 -13.29
CA ILE A 360 -1.89 4.75 -13.09
C ILE A 360 -1.14 4.74 -14.42
N LEU A 361 -1.62 4.01 -15.43
CA LEU A 361 -1.00 3.97 -16.76
C LEU A 361 -1.17 5.32 -17.47
N VAL A 362 -2.38 5.89 -17.43
CA VAL A 362 -2.67 7.22 -18.00
C VAL A 362 -1.88 8.31 -17.27
N PHE A 363 -1.80 8.25 -15.93
CA PHE A 363 -0.96 9.15 -15.14
C PHE A 363 0.50 9.07 -15.58
N THR A 364 1.02 7.85 -15.72
CA THR A 364 2.40 7.59 -16.16
C THR A 364 2.64 8.11 -17.57
N ALA A 365 1.71 7.91 -18.50
CA ALA A 365 1.81 8.45 -19.86
C ALA A 365 1.86 9.99 -19.86
N GLY A 366 1.02 10.61 -19.01
CA GLY A 366 0.99 12.07 -18.82
C GLY A 366 2.30 12.63 -18.26
N THR A 367 2.83 12.02 -17.19
CA THR A 367 4.07 12.49 -16.52
C THR A 367 5.34 12.20 -17.32
N MET A 368 5.39 11.09 -18.05
CA MET A 368 6.53 10.72 -18.92
C MET A 368 6.55 11.48 -20.25
N GLY A 369 5.45 12.15 -20.59
CA GLY A 369 5.30 12.94 -21.81
C GLY A 369 5.18 12.11 -23.08
N TYR A 370 4.70 10.87 -22.97
CA TYR A 370 4.51 9.97 -24.11
C TYR A 370 3.30 9.07 -23.85
N PHE A 371 2.41 8.95 -24.84
CA PHE A 371 1.28 8.02 -24.78
C PHE A 371 1.20 7.16 -26.05
N VAL A 372 0.64 7.70 -27.14
CA VAL A 372 0.67 7.09 -28.48
C VAL A 372 1.80 7.71 -29.29
N SER A 373 1.90 9.04 -29.24
CA SER A 373 3.05 9.82 -29.72
C SER A 373 3.64 10.62 -28.56
N ARG A 374 4.68 11.41 -28.83
CA ARG A 374 5.12 12.45 -27.86
C ARG A 374 3.96 13.38 -27.51
N ASN A 375 3.75 13.59 -26.20
CA ASN A 375 2.69 14.45 -25.69
C ASN A 375 3.08 15.92 -25.84
N ARG A 376 2.10 16.75 -26.18
CA ARG A 376 2.18 18.19 -25.93
C ARG A 376 1.80 18.48 -24.47
N ILE A 377 2.20 19.64 -23.93
CA ILE A 377 1.95 19.99 -22.53
C ILE A 377 0.46 19.87 -22.17
N TYR A 378 -0.44 20.36 -23.03
CA TYR A 378 -1.88 20.25 -22.79
C TYR A 378 -2.38 18.79 -22.84
N GLU A 379 -1.80 17.93 -23.68
CA GLU A 379 -2.18 16.50 -23.73
C GLU A 379 -1.74 15.80 -22.45
N SER A 380 -0.54 16.10 -21.95
CA SER A 380 -0.09 15.62 -20.63
C SER A 380 -1.00 16.11 -19.50
N ILE A 381 -1.41 17.38 -19.49
CA ILE A 381 -2.34 17.91 -18.50
C ILE A 381 -3.69 17.20 -18.57
N LEU A 382 -4.24 16.98 -19.77
CA LEU A 382 -5.51 16.27 -19.95
C LEU A 382 -5.42 14.80 -19.51
N LEU A 383 -4.31 14.12 -19.77
CA LEU A 383 -4.08 12.75 -19.28
C LEU A 383 -3.98 12.71 -17.76
N ILE A 384 -3.23 13.62 -17.14
CA ILE A 384 -3.12 13.70 -15.66
C ILE A 384 -4.50 14.02 -15.05
N PHE A 385 -5.26 14.92 -15.65
CA PHE A 385 -6.62 15.23 -15.23
C PHE A 385 -7.56 14.03 -15.36
N ALA A 386 -7.49 13.29 -16.46
CA ALA A 386 -8.26 12.06 -16.64
C ALA A 386 -7.88 11.00 -15.59
N ALA A 387 -6.58 10.84 -15.31
CA ALA A 387 -6.12 9.92 -14.27
C ALA A 387 -6.62 10.34 -12.87
N PHE A 388 -6.63 11.63 -12.56
CA PHE A 388 -7.19 12.15 -11.32
C PHE A 388 -8.68 11.84 -11.20
N ALA A 389 -9.47 12.02 -12.28
CA ALA A 389 -10.88 11.67 -12.30
C ALA A 389 -11.15 10.16 -12.16
N LEU A 390 -10.25 9.31 -12.65
CA LEU A 390 -10.33 7.86 -12.45
C LEU A 390 -9.94 7.42 -11.04
N PHE A 391 -8.97 8.09 -10.41
CA PHE A 391 -8.54 7.78 -9.04
C PHE A 391 -9.50 8.31 -7.97
N ARG A 392 -10.09 9.48 -8.22
CA ARG A 392 -10.95 10.24 -7.31
C ARG A 392 -12.27 10.62 -7.99
N PRO A 393 -13.10 9.63 -8.39
CA PRO A 393 -14.39 9.91 -9.02
C PRO A 393 -15.35 10.64 -8.08
N ASP A 394 -15.27 10.34 -6.78
CA ASP A 394 -16.01 10.97 -5.68
C ASP A 394 -15.81 12.49 -5.65
N PHE A 395 -14.59 12.99 -5.85
CA PHE A 395 -14.32 14.44 -5.90
C PHE A 395 -15.24 15.19 -6.88
N PHE A 396 -15.58 14.57 -8.02
CA PHE A 396 -16.47 15.16 -9.01
C PHE A 396 -17.93 14.85 -8.72
N MET A 397 -18.25 13.62 -8.31
CA MET A 397 -19.63 13.23 -8.00
C MET A 397 -20.18 14.03 -6.82
N ASP A 398 -19.39 14.25 -5.78
CA ASP A 398 -19.78 15.00 -4.56
C ASP A 398 -20.13 16.45 -4.87
N ARG A 399 -19.57 17.03 -5.93
CA ARG A 399 -19.90 18.39 -6.41
C ARG A 399 -21.21 18.45 -7.17
N VAL A 400 -21.56 17.36 -7.84
CA VAL A 400 -22.83 17.25 -8.59
C VAL A 400 -23.96 16.87 -7.65
N MET A 401 -23.71 15.95 -6.74
CA MET A 401 -24.66 15.42 -5.77
C MET A 401 -23.91 15.14 -4.46
N PRO A 402 -24.03 15.99 -3.42
CA PRO A 402 -23.31 15.79 -2.17
C PRO A 402 -23.66 14.45 -1.50
N PRO A 403 -22.67 13.71 -0.96
CA PRO A 403 -22.90 12.41 -0.32
C PRO A 403 -23.54 12.51 1.06
N TYR A 404 -23.51 13.70 1.67
CA TYR A 404 -24.09 13.95 2.98
C TYR A 404 -25.04 15.15 2.94
N ALA A 405 -26.17 15.02 3.63
CA ALA A 405 -27.08 16.11 3.94
C ALA A 405 -26.76 16.66 5.33
N GLN A 406 -26.78 17.99 5.47
CA GLN A 406 -26.62 18.65 6.75
C GLN A 406 -27.92 18.53 7.55
N VAL A 407 -27.83 18.00 8.76
CA VAL A 407 -28.94 17.84 9.70
C VAL A 407 -28.72 18.77 10.90
N PRO A 408 -29.77 19.46 11.39
CA PRO A 408 -29.65 20.27 12.60
C PRO A 408 -29.17 19.42 13.81
N PRO A 409 -28.26 19.94 14.66
CA PRO A 409 -27.76 19.22 15.83
C PRO A 409 -28.85 18.61 16.73
N ALA A 410 -29.96 19.32 16.94
CA ALA A 410 -31.12 18.89 17.74
C ALA A 410 -31.81 17.63 17.18
N GLN A 411 -31.58 17.30 15.91
CA GLN A 411 -32.19 16.16 15.25
C GLN A 411 -31.25 14.95 15.16
N LEU A 412 -30.16 14.90 15.94
CA LEU A 412 -29.23 13.76 15.92
C LEU A 412 -29.92 12.42 16.14
N ALA A 413 -30.73 12.30 17.20
CA ALA A 413 -31.45 11.07 17.50
C ALA A 413 -32.43 10.71 16.37
N GLN A 414 -33.14 11.69 15.81
CA GLN A 414 -34.05 11.45 14.69
C GLN A 414 -33.30 11.00 13.44
N ALA A 415 -32.16 11.61 13.13
CA ALA A 415 -31.32 11.26 11.99
C ALA A 415 -30.75 9.84 12.10
N LEU A 416 -30.39 9.41 13.32
CA LEU A 416 -29.95 8.05 13.60
C LEU A 416 -31.09 7.04 13.42
N SER A 417 -32.31 7.38 13.84
CA SER A 417 -33.50 6.55 13.64
C SER A 417 -33.88 6.41 12.16
N ASP A 418 -33.75 7.49 11.39
CA ASP A 418 -34.13 7.53 9.97
C ASP A 418 -33.06 6.93 9.05
N ALA A 419 -31.82 6.81 9.54
CA ALA A 419 -30.71 6.24 8.79
C ALA A 419 -30.83 4.71 8.68
N GLU A 420 -30.41 4.17 7.53
CA GLU A 420 -30.38 2.71 7.35
C GLU A 420 -29.38 2.08 8.33
N PRO A 421 -29.65 0.87 8.87
CA PRO A 421 -28.70 0.18 9.73
C PRO A 421 -27.33 0.01 9.05
N GLY A 422 -26.27 0.45 9.72
CA GLY A 422 -24.90 0.50 9.20
C GLY A 422 -24.52 1.82 8.54
N ALA A 423 -25.44 2.77 8.40
CA ALA A 423 -25.14 4.10 7.88
C ALA A 423 -24.30 4.91 8.88
N GLU A 424 -23.28 5.61 8.35
CA GLU A 424 -22.36 6.42 9.14
C GLU A 424 -22.74 7.91 9.09
N LEU A 425 -23.12 8.47 10.23
CA LEU A 425 -23.31 9.90 10.41
C LEU A 425 -22.01 10.52 10.92
N ARG A 426 -21.62 11.67 10.37
CA ARG A 426 -20.48 12.43 10.88
C ARG A 426 -20.98 13.53 11.80
N VAL A 427 -20.57 13.48 13.06
CA VAL A 427 -20.95 14.46 14.09
C VAL A 427 -19.73 15.32 14.38
N THR A 428 -19.84 16.61 14.08
CA THR A 428 -18.79 17.60 14.36
C THR A 428 -19.07 18.26 15.69
N VAL A 429 -18.12 18.11 16.62
CA VAL A 429 -18.14 18.67 17.96
C VAL A 429 -17.14 19.82 18.03
N GLU A 430 -17.50 20.88 18.74
CA GLU A 430 -16.65 22.04 18.98
C GLU A 430 -16.68 22.41 20.46
N GLY A 431 -15.54 22.82 21.00
CA GLY A 431 -15.40 23.19 22.41
C GLY A 431 -13.96 23.55 22.77
N PRO A 432 -13.73 24.05 23.99
CA PRO A 432 -12.39 24.39 24.46
C PRO A 432 -11.56 23.12 24.66
N ASP A 433 -10.28 23.21 24.31
CA ASP A 433 -9.28 22.18 24.57
C ASP A 433 -8.82 22.21 26.04
N PHE A 434 -8.61 21.04 26.64
CA PHE A 434 -8.24 20.91 28.05
C PHE A 434 -6.85 21.48 28.38
N ASP A 435 -5.90 21.36 27.46
CA ASP A 435 -4.51 21.76 27.71
C ASP A 435 -4.25 23.22 27.33
N THR A 436 -4.89 23.71 26.27
CA THR A 436 -4.65 25.04 25.69
C THR A 436 -5.76 26.05 25.95
N SER A 437 -6.96 25.59 26.32
CA SER A 437 -8.18 26.40 26.44
C SER A 437 -8.63 27.09 25.12
N GLU A 438 -8.00 26.78 23.99
CA GLU A 438 -8.42 27.28 22.68
C GLU A 438 -9.62 26.46 22.16
N ILE A 439 -10.49 27.10 21.37
CA ILE A 439 -11.62 26.39 20.76
C ILE A 439 -11.10 25.52 19.63
N LYS A 440 -11.37 24.22 19.72
CA LYS A 440 -11.07 23.24 18.67
C LYS A 440 -12.34 22.55 18.20
N SER A 441 -12.24 21.93 17.03
CA SER A 441 -13.31 21.11 16.46
C SER A 441 -12.81 19.71 16.15
N THR A 442 -13.62 18.69 16.38
CA THR A 442 -13.34 17.31 15.97
C THR A 442 -14.56 16.70 15.32
N THR A 443 -14.34 15.81 14.35
CA THR A 443 -15.42 15.06 13.71
C THR A 443 -15.33 13.59 14.12
N MET A 444 -16.42 13.06 14.66
CA MET A 444 -16.57 11.65 15.01
C MET A 444 -17.59 10.96 14.10
N ILE A 445 -17.45 9.65 13.91
CA ILE A 445 -18.44 8.83 13.21
C ILE A 445 -19.37 8.22 14.25
N MET A 446 -20.67 8.30 14.01
CA MET A 446 -21.68 7.49 14.68
C MET A 446 -22.35 6.58 13.65
N THR A 447 -22.42 5.29 13.95
CA THR A 447 -23.07 4.31 13.08
C THR A 447 -24.49 4.06 13.57
N ALA A 448 -25.47 4.16 12.67
CA ALA A 448 -26.84 3.77 12.97
C ALA A 448 -26.90 2.25 13.16
N ASP A 449 -27.36 1.79 14.32
CA ASP A 449 -27.45 0.35 14.65
C ASP A 449 -28.85 -0.24 14.38
N GLY A 450 -29.77 0.58 13.85
CA GLY A 450 -31.16 0.21 13.60
C GLY A 450 -32.03 0.16 14.87
N THR A 451 -31.50 0.63 16.01
CA THR A 451 -32.29 0.82 17.23
C THR A 451 -32.94 2.21 17.24
N ASP A 452 -33.70 2.51 18.29
CA ASP A 452 -34.20 3.87 18.51
C ASP A 452 -33.02 4.84 18.63
N GLY A 453 -33.05 5.94 17.88
CA GLY A 453 -31.88 6.82 17.76
C GLY A 453 -31.45 7.47 19.07
N GLN A 454 -32.35 7.62 20.05
CA GLN A 454 -31.94 8.06 21.39
C GLN A 454 -31.14 6.97 22.11
N ALA A 455 -31.55 5.71 21.99
CA ALA A 455 -30.79 4.58 22.54
C ALA A 455 -29.40 4.47 21.89
N ALA A 456 -29.29 4.76 20.58
CA ALA A 456 -28.00 4.78 19.88
C ALA A 456 -27.07 5.91 20.38
N VAL A 457 -27.62 7.11 20.65
CA VAL A 457 -26.89 8.23 21.26
C VAL A 457 -26.39 7.86 22.66
N ASP A 458 -27.26 7.30 23.49
CA ASP A 458 -26.92 6.88 24.86
C ASP A 458 -25.88 5.75 24.86
N ALA A 459 -25.98 4.80 23.92
CA ALA A 459 -25.01 3.71 23.75
C ALA A 459 -23.63 4.21 23.30
N TYR A 460 -23.58 5.30 22.54
CA TYR A 460 -22.34 5.99 22.21
C TYR A 460 -21.74 6.73 23.42
N GLY A 461 -22.52 6.92 24.48
CA GLY A 461 -22.11 7.60 25.71
C GLY A 461 -22.28 9.13 25.64
N LEU A 462 -23.08 9.64 24.71
CA LEU A 462 -23.33 11.07 24.56
C LEU A 462 -24.55 11.47 25.38
N LEU A 463 -24.38 12.46 26.27
CA LEU A 463 -25.48 13.11 26.97
C LEU A 463 -25.74 14.47 26.33
N LEU A 464 -26.88 14.60 25.64
CA LEU A 464 -27.26 15.80 24.90
C LEU A 464 -28.12 16.71 25.78
N LEU A 465 -27.71 17.96 25.93
CA LEU A 465 -28.48 19.01 26.59
C LEU A 465 -28.80 20.12 25.59
N GLU A 466 -30.07 20.26 25.24
CA GLU A 466 -30.54 21.36 24.40
C GLU A 466 -30.78 22.60 25.24
N GLU A 467 -29.94 23.63 25.07
CA GLU A 467 -30.06 24.90 25.76
C GLU A 467 -29.67 26.05 24.83
N ASP A 468 -30.46 27.13 24.81
CA ASP A 468 -30.24 28.32 23.96
C ASP A 468 -30.06 28.06 22.45
N GLY A 469 -30.64 26.95 21.95
CA GLY A 469 -30.53 26.56 20.54
C GLY A 469 -29.23 25.85 20.17
N ALA A 470 -28.35 25.60 21.15
CA ALA A 470 -27.17 24.75 21.03
C ALA A 470 -27.44 23.36 21.64
N VAL A 471 -26.81 22.33 21.06
CA VAL A 471 -26.82 20.97 21.63
C VAL A 471 -25.50 20.77 22.35
N LYS A 472 -25.51 21.01 23.66
CA LYS A 472 -24.36 20.86 24.54
C LYS A 472 -24.14 19.38 24.88
N LEU A 473 -22.89 19.03 25.10
CA LEU A 473 -22.45 17.70 25.51
C LEU A 473 -21.95 17.75 26.94
N GLU A 474 -22.34 16.78 27.76
CA GLU A 474 -21.63 16.48 29.01
C GLU A 474 -20.47 15.50 28.76
N GLU A 475 -19.55 15.46 29.73
CA GLU A 475 -18.39 14.58 29.68
C GLU A 475 -18.83 13.10 29.55
N PRO A 476 -18.42 12.40 28.48
CA PRO A 476 -18.77 11.00 28.30
C PRO A 476 -18.19 10.13 29.41
N MET A 477 -18.95 9.14 29.85
CA MET A 477 -18.46 8.16 30.82
C MET A 477 -17.25 7.38 30.26
N PHE A 478 -16.29 7.06 31.15
CA PHE A 478 -15.11 6.29 30.77
C PHE A 478 -15.49 4.94 30.14
N GLY A 479 -14.83 4.61 29.03
CA GLY A 479 -15.04 3.36 28.29
C GLY A 479 -16.20 3.38 27.29
N THR A 480 -16.86 4.53 27.11
CA THR A 480 -17.85 4.72 26.03
C THR A 480 -17.18 4.91 24.66
N PRO A 481 -17.87 4.60 23.55
CA PRO A 481 -17.34 4.82 22.20
C PRO A 481 -16.99 6.27 21.88
N ALA A 482 -17.70 7.25 22.48
CA ALA A 482 -17.41 8.67 22.29
C ALA A 482 -16.16 9.15 23.05
N ALA A 483 -15.85 8.55 24.20
CA ALA A 483 -14.80 9.05 25.11
C ALA A 483 -13.44 9.27 24.44
N PRO A 484 -12.87 8.35 23.62
CA PRO A 484 -11.56 8.57 23.00
C PRO A 484 -11.52 9.77 22.04
N ASN A 485 -12.66 10.15 21.44
CA ASN A 485 -12.72 11.29 20.53
C ASN A 485 -12.89 12.62 21.28
N LEU A 486 -13.35 12.58 22.52
CA LEU A 486 -13.73 13.74 23.31
C LEU A 486 -12.84 13.96 24.55
N GLU A 487 -11.88 13.08 24.83
CA GLU A 487 -11.02 13.11 26.03
C GLU A 487 -10.19 14.39 26.18
N SER A 488 -9.93 15.09 25.09
CA SER A 488 -9.09 16.28 25.06
C SER A 488 -9.89 17.58 25.17
N PHE A 489 -11.22 17.54 25.29
CA PHE A 489 -12.06 18.72 25.49
C PHE A 489 -12.22 19.05 26.97
N ASP A 490 -12.30 20.34 27.30
CA ASP A 490 -12.65 20.83 28.63
C ASP A 490 -14.17 21.01 28.77
N PHE A 491 -14.83 20.04 29.39
CA PHE A 491 -16.27 20.11 29.68
C PHE A 491 -16.63 21.05 30.83
N TYR A 492 -15.64 21.57 31.56
CA TYR A 492 -15.82 22.39 32.76
C TYR A 492 -15.44 23.87 32.55
N ALA A 493 -15.00 24.23 31.34
CA ALA A 493 -14.73 25.60 30.95
C ALA A 493 -16.02 26.45 30.80
N ASP A 494 -15.85 27.77 30.70
CA ASP A 494 -16.97 28.71 30.50
C ASP A 494 -17.69 28.50 29.15
N ALA A 495 -16.95 28.08 28.11
CA ALA A 495 -17.50 27.75 26.81
C ALA A 495 -17.92 26.27 26.77
N PRO A 496 -19.19 25.95 26.42
CA PRO A 496 -19.65 24.57 26.41
C PRO A 496 -19.07 23.79 25.23
N VAL A 497 -18.85 22.49 25.43
CA VAL A 497 -18.65 21.53 24.34
C VAL A 497 -20.00 21.26 23.69
N GLN A 498 -20.10 21.42 22.37
CA GLN A 498 -21.37 21.37 21.64
C GLN A 498 -21.25 20.72 20.26
N ILE A 499 -22.36 20.17 19.77
CA ILE A 499 -22.45 19.68 18.39
C ILE A 499 -22.78 20.85 17.47
N ILE A 500 -21.93 21.10 16.48
CA ILE A 500 -22.10 22.21 15.53
C ILE A 500 -22.63 21.76 14.16
N ALA A 501 -22.37 20.52 13.75
CA ALA A 501 -22.81 20.00 12.48
C ALA A 501 -23.04 18.48 12.53
N ILE A 502 -24.06 18.01 11.83
CA ILE A 502 -24.33 16.59 11.62
C ILE A 502 -24.46 16.36 10.12
N GLN A 503 -23.68 15.44 9.59
CA GLN A 503 -23.72 15.03 8.19
C GLN A 503 -24.30 13.61 8.12
N ALA A 504 -25.56 13.52 7.71
CA ALA A 504 -26.22 12.24 7.49
C ALA A 504 -26.06 11.78 6.04
N PRO A 505 -25.88 10.47 5.77
CA PRO A 505 -25.78 9.96 4.41
C PRO A 505 -26.99 10.36 3.55
N ALA A 506 -26.71 10.90 2.37
CA ALA A 506 -27.72 11.24 1.38
C ALA A 506 -27.68 10.26 0.21
N SER A 507 -28.81 10.09 -0.49
CA SER A 507 -28.82 9.33 -1.72
C SER A 507 -27.88 9.98 -2.74
N GLN A 508 -26.89 9.24 -3.25
CA GLN A 508 -25.99 9.71 -4.30
C GLN A 508 -25.99 8.72 -5.47
N LEU A 509 -25.84 9.21 -6.71
CA LEU A 509 -25.58 8.32 -7.84
C LEU A 509 -24.22 7.62 -7.69
N PRO A 510 -24.03 6.44 -8.30
CA PRO A 510 -22.75 5.73 -8.25
C PRO A 510 -21.60 6.59 -8.78
N LYS A 511 -20.57 6.80 -7.95
CA LYS A 511 -19.39 7.60 -8.28
C LYS A 511 -18.68 7.13 -9.56
N GLU A 512 -18.78 5.84 -9.87
CA GLU A 512 -18.20 5.17 -11.05
C GLU A 512 -18.68 5.76 -12.38
N LEU A 513 -19.82 6.47 -12.41
CA LEU A 513 -20.28 7.19 -13.59
C LEU A 513 -19.26 8.22 -14.08
N MET A 514 -18.41 8.74 -13.19
CA MET A 514 -17.31 9.66 -13.54
C MET A 514 -16.18 8.99 -14.34
N PHE A 515 -16.14 7.66 -14.43
CA PHE A 515 -15.16 6.97 -15.28
C PHE A 515 -15.45 7.17 -16.77
N LEU A 516 -16.71 7.29 -17.16
CA LEU A 516 -17.09 7.50 -18.57
C LEU A 516 -16.49 8.78 -19.16
N PRO A 517 -16.69 9.98 -18.58
CA PRO A 517 -16.08 11.20 -19.11
C PRO A 517 -14.56 11.16 -19.05
N ALA A 518 -13.97 10.53 -18.03
CA ALA A 518 -12.51 10.39 -17.94
C ALA A 518 -11.93 9.50 -19.06
N LEU A 519 -12.54 8.35 -19.32
CA LEU A 519 -12.12 7.45 -20.40
C LEU A 519 -12.34 8.07 -21.79
N LEU A 520 -13.42 8.83 -21.98
CA LEU A 520 -13.65 9.60 -23.20
C LEU A 520 -12.55 10.64 -23.43
N LEU A 521 -12.07 11.30 -22.36
CA LEU A 521 -10.96 12.25 -22.45
C LEU A 521 -9.65 11.56 -22.86
N VAL A 522 -9.35 10.39 -22.31
CA VAL A 522 -8.19 9.58 -22.72
C VAL A 522 -8.30 9.17 -24.20
N ALA A 523 -9.48 8.72 -24.63
CA ALA A 523 -9.73 8.36 -26.02
C ALA A 523 -9.57 9.56 -26.96
N LEU A 524 -10.02 10.75 -26.55
CA LEU A 524 -9.83 11.99 -27.31
C LEU A 524 -8.34 12.31 -27.50
N VAL A 525 -7.53 12.22 -26.44
CA VAL A 525 -6.07 12.44 -26.54
C VAL A 525 -5.44 11.39 -27.48
N ALA A 526 -5.83 10.12 -27.38
CA ALA A 526 -5.35 9.08 -28.29
C ALA A 526 -5.67 9.40 -29.76
N LEU A 527 -6.90 9.85 -30.04
CA LEU A 527 -7.33 10.24 -31.39
C LEU A 527 -6.55 11.44 -31.92
N MET A 528 -6.29 12.45 -31.09
CA MET A 528 -5.49 13.62 -31.44
C MET A 528 -4.03 13.25 -31.77
N GLN A 529 -3.49 12.22 -31.12
CA GLN A 529 -2.12 11.73 -31.35
C GLN A 529 -2.01 10.78 -32.55
N ARG A 530 -3.09 10.10 -32.91
CA ARG A 530 -3.10 9.08 -33.97
C ARG A 530 -2.58 9.57 -35.33
N GLY A 531 -2.85 10.83 -35.67
CA GLY A 531 -2.31 11.44 -36.90
C GLY A 531 -0.79 11.53 -36.89
N ARG A 532 -0.20 11.95 -35.75
CA ARG A 532 1.26 12.13 -35.60
C ARG A 532 1.99 10.79 -35.45
N ALA A 533 1.38 9.83 -34.77
CA ALA A 533 1.93 8.49 -34.64
C ALA A 533 2.12 7.80 -36.01
N ARG A 534 1.18 8.01 -36.95
CA ARG A 534 1.31 7.49 -38.33
C ARG A 534 2.46 8.11 -39.11
N GLU A 535 2.73 9.40 -38.88
CA GLU A 535 3.88 10.10 -39.46
C GLU A 535 5.20 9.59 -38.87
N GLU A 536 5.23 9.28 -37.57
CA GLU A 536 6.38 8.70 -36.86
C GLU A 536 6.66 7.23 -37.28
N GLU A 537 5.63 6.44 -37.60
CA GLU A 537 5.74 5.04 -38.06
C GLU A 537 6.04 4.88 -39.56
N GLY A 538 6.02 5.96 -40.36
CA GLY A 538 6.44 5.93 -41.76
C GLY A 538 5.46 5.23 -42.73
N VAL A 539 4.15 5.33 -42.49
CA VAL A 539 3.16 4.93 -43.52
C VAL A 539 2.67 6.16 -44.28
N THR A 540 3.14 6.29 -45.52
CA THR A 540 2.63 7.26 -46.50
C THR A 540 1.10 7.14 -46.65
N ALA A 541 0.45 8.30 -46.72
CA ALA A 541 -0.99 8.51 -46.83
C ALA A 541 -1.69 7.68 -47.92
#